data_AF-A0A0F9C1T7-F1
#
_entry.id   AF-A0A0F9C1T7-F1
#
_cell.length_a   1.000
_cell.length_b   1.000
_cell.length_c   1.000
_cell.angle_alpha   90.00
_cell.angle_beta   90.00
_cell.angle_gamma   90.00
#
_symmetry.space_group_name_H-M   'P 1'
#
loop_
_entity.id
_entity.type
_entity.pdbx_description
1 polymer ?
#
loop_
_entity_poly.entity_id
_entity_poly.type
_entity_poly.pdbx_seq_one_letter_code
_entity_poly.pdbx_strand_id
1 'polypeptide(L)'
;MFGWFKKLGRWFRVFVSTVFGKAAAKALAKAVKELFKSEFGKLVLAIVAELVSSNLSTREKREVAFARIKAEAVARGLNIKSSLINLAIEMAVLRLKNLAG
;
A
#
# COMPACT_ATOMS: atom_id res chain seq x y z
N MET A 1 1.35 13.84 13.91
CA MET A 1 2.10 12.83 13.11
C MET A 1 1.63 12.72 11.64
N PHE A 2 1.28 13.82 10.94
CA PHE A 2 0.59 13.74 9.63
C PHE A 2 1.36 14.29 8.41
N GLY A 3 2.56 14.87 8.57
CA GLY A 3 3.27 15.59 7.50
C GLY A 3 3.98 14.71 6.45
N TRP A 4 4.57 13.61 6.88
CA TRP A 4 5.37 12.70 6.04
C TRP A 4 4.51 12.04 4.94
N PHE A 5 3.34 11.53 5.29
CA PHE A 5 2.56 10.67 4.40
C PHE A 5 1.90 11.44 3.24
N LYS A 6 1.87 12.78 3.29
CA LYS A 6 1.45 13.64 2.17
C LYS A 6 2.55 13.74 1.11
N LYS A 7 3.83 13.73 1.51
CA LYS A 7 4.98 13.78 0.59
C LYS A 7 5.10 12.50 -0.24
N LEU A 8 4.89 11.34 0.36
CA LEU A 8 4.97 10.03 -0.31
C LEU A 8 3.89 9.83 -1.39
N GLY A 9 2.63 10.14 -1.10
CA GLY A 9 1.55 10.04 -2.09
C GLY A 9 1.72 10.97 -3.30
N ARG A 10 2.28 12.16 -3.05
CA ARG A 10 2.61 13.11 -4.10
C ARG A 10 3.80 12.63 -4.93
N TRP A 11 4.86 12.13 -4.28
CA TRP A 11 6.02 11.57 -4.97
C TRP A 11 5.65 10.36 -5.83
N PHE A 12 4.87 9.41 -5.30
CA PHE A 12 4.42 8.23 -6.03
C PHE A 12 3.56 8.58 -7.24
N ARG A 13 2.60 9.51 -7.07
CA ARG A 13 1.76 9.97 -8.18
C ARG A 13 2.60 10.63 -9.27
N VAL A 14 3.55 11.48 -8.88
CA VAL A 14 4.49 12.13 -9.81
C VAL A 14 5.33 11.06 -10.51
N PHE A 15 6.01 10.19 -9.78
CA PHE A 15 6.82 9.10 -10.31
C PHE A 15 6.05 8.23 -11.31
N VAL A 16 4.88 7.73 -10.94
CA VAL A 16 4.08 6.88 -11.85
C VAL A 16 3.63 7.66 -13.09
N SER A 17 3.18 8.91 -12.92
CA SER A 17 2.74 9.73 -14.05
C SER A 17 3.88 10.16 -14.97
N THR A 18 5.09 10.32 -14.43
CA THR A 18 6.30 10.70 -15.16
C THR A 18 6.94 9.51 -15.86
N VAL A 19 6.98 8.33 -15.23
CA VAL A 19 7.64 7.13 -15.77
C VAL A 19 6.74 6.34 -16.71
N PHE A 20 5.43 6.25 -16.41
CA PHE A 20 4.52 5.38 -17.16
C PHE A 20 3.41 6.14 -17.91
N GLY A 21 3.33 7.46 -17.74
CA GLY A 21 2.29 8.29 -18.38
C GLY A 21 0.90 8.16 -17.74
N LYS A 22 -0.02 9.04 -18.16
CA LYS A 22 -1.38 9.12 -17.59
C LYS A 22 -2.22 7.85 -17.78
N ALA A 23 -2.02 7.14 -18.89
CA ALA A 23 -2.76 5.91 -19.21
C ALA A 23 -2.39 4.76 -18.25
N ALA A 24 -1.10 4.55 -18.02
CA ALA A 24 -0.64 3.52 -17.08
C ALA A 24 -0.97 3.88 -15.62
N ALA A 25 -0.94 5.16 -15.24
CA ALA A 25 -1.42 5.59 -13.93
C ALA A 25 -2.91 5.22 -13.70
N LYS A 26 -3.75 5.40 -14.73
CA LYS A 26 -5.17 5.02 -14.68
C LYS A 26 -5.36 3.51 -14.63
N ALA A 27 -4.57 2.75 -15.41
CA ALA A 27 -4.57 1.29 -15.38
C ALA A 27 -4.13 0.75 -14.01
N LEU A 28 -3.08 1.32 -13.42
CA LEU A 28 -2.61 0.99 -12.08
C LEU A 28 -3.66 1.30 -11.02
N ALA A 29 -4.32 2.47 -11.09
CA ALA A 29 -5.41 2.80 -10.17
C ALA A 29 -6.57 1.80 -10.26
N LYS A 30 -6.93 1.35 -11.47
CA LYS A 30 -7.93 0.30 -11.68
C LYS A 30 -7.47 -1.04 -11.10
N ALA A 31 -6.24 -1.46 -11.40
CA ALA A 31 -5.67 -2.71 -10.88
C ALA A 31 -5.60 -2.72 -9.36
N VAL A 32 -5.23 -1.61 -8.73
CA VAL A 32 -5.22 -1.46 -7.26
C VAL A 32 -6.63 -1.50 -6.69
N LYS A 33 -7.61 -0.90 -7.37
CA LYS A 33 -9.02 -0.98 -6.96
C LYS A 33 -9.52 -2.43 -6.97
N GLU A 34 -9.17 -3.20 -7.98
CA GLU A 34 -9.50 -4.64 -8.05
C GLU A 34 -8.71 -5.46 -7.02
N LEU A 35 -7.42 -5.17 -6.83
CA LEU A 35 -6.59 -5.79 -5.79
C LEU A 35 -7.26 -5.65 -4.42
N PHE A 36 -7.71 -4.44 -4.04
CA PHE A 36 -8.36 -4.21 -2.75
C PHE A 36 -9.78 -4.77 -2.63
N LYS A 37 -10.38 -5.28 -3.71
CA LYS A 37 -11.60 -6.10 -3.64
C LYS A 37 -11.28 -7.58 -3.41
N SER A 38 -10.09 -8.04 -3.79
CA SER A 38 -9.64 -9.40 -3.53
C SER A 38 -9.40 -9.64 -2.03
N GLU A 39 -9.50 -10.90 -1.61
CA GLU A 39 -9.22 -11.31 -0.22
C GLU A 39 -7.82 -10.90 0.23
N PHE A 40 -6.81 -11.01 -0.64
CA PHE A 40 -5.46 -10.60 -0.33
C PHE A 40 -5.34 -9.08 -0.13
N GLY A 41 -5.98 -8.28 -0.99
CA GLY A 41 -5.97 -6.83 -0.81
C GLY A 41 -6.74 -6.37 0.43
N LYS A 42 -7.85 -7.00 0.77
CA LYS A 42 -8.56 -6.75 2.04
C LYS A 42 -7.65 -7.03 3.25
N LEU A 43 -6.90 -8.13 3.21
CA LEU A 43 -5.92 -8.47 4.24
C LEU A 43 -4.82 -7.40 4.36
N VAL A 44 -4.28 -6.93 3.22
CA VAL A 44 -3.30 -5.83 3.21
C VAL A 44 -3.88 -4.57 3.86
N LEU A 45 -5.12 -4.20 3.54
CA LEU A 45 -5.80 -3.05 4.17
C LEU A 45 -5.98 -3.25 5.67
N ALA A 46 -6.40 -4.44 6.11
CA ALA A 46 -6.60 -4.76 7.51
C ALA A 46 -5.29 -4.63 8.31
N ILE A 47 -4.20 -5.24 7.83
CA ILE A 47 -2.87 -5.15 8.45
C ILE A 47 -2.43 -3.69 8.57
N VAL A 48 -2.55 -2.92 7.49
CA VAL A 48 -2.12 -1.52 7.50
C VAL A 48 -3.01 -0.68 8.42
N ALA A 49 -4.32 -0.91 8.44
CA ALA A 49 -5.25 -0.21 9.32
C ALA A 49 -4.97 -0.48 10.80
N GLU A 50 -4.72 -1.74 11.18
CA GLU A 50 -4.35 -2.14 12.55
C GLU A 50 -3.07 -1.42 13.00
N LEU A 51 -2.07 -1.34 12.13
CA LEU A 51 -0.80 -0.69 12.43
C LEU A 51 -0.93 0.83 12.52
N VAL A 52 -1.89 1.45 11.83
CA VAL A 52 -2.15 2.89 11.97
C VAL A 52 -2.46 3.24 13.43
N SER A 53 -3.27 2.44 14.12
CA SER A 53 -3.62 2.61 15.55
C SER A 53 -2.51 2.24 16.55
N SER A 54 -1.42 1.62 16.11
CA SER A 54 -0.34 1.22 17.03
C SER A 54 0.58 2.37 17.46
N ASN A 55 1.26 2.19 18.59
CA ASN A 55 2.26 3.12 19.14
C ASN A 55 3.64 3.04 18.47
N LEU A 56 3.79 2.18 17.45
CA LEU A 56 5.03 2.01 16.72
C LEU A 56 5.44 3.30 15.99
N SER A 57 6.74 3.49 15.78
CA SER A 57 7.22 4.54 14.88
C SER A 57 6.78 4.27 13.44
N THR A 58 6.86 5.29 12.59
CA THR A 58 6.47 5.17 11.18
C THR A 58 7.31 4.12 10.43
N ARG A 59 8.60 4.00 10.79
CA ARG A 59 9.50 3.01 10.20
C ARG A 59 9.11 1.59 10.61
N GLU A 60 8.87 1.39 11.91
CA GLU A 60 8.47 0.09 12.45
C GLU A 60 7.13 -0.36 11.89
N LYS A 61 6.13 0.53 11.76
CA LYS A 61 4.85 0.21 11.11
C LYS A 61 5.05 -0.35 9.71
N ARG A 62 5.97 0.21 8.93
CA ARG A 62 6.25 -0.25 7.56
C ARG A 62 6.94 -1.60 7.55
N GLU A 63 7.94 -1.79 8.41
CA GLU A 63 8.69 -3.04 8.53
C GLU A 63 7.77 -4.19 8.98
N VAL A 64 6.90 -3.93 9.97
CA VAL A 64 5.90 -4.88 10.46
C VAL A 64 4.84 -5.18 9.38
N ALA A 65 4.31 -4.16 8.69
CA ALA A 65 3.36 -4.37 7.60
C ALA A 65 3.97 -5.24 6.50
N PHE A 66 5.21 -4.95 6.09
CA PHE A 66 5.93 -5.72 5.09
C PHE A 66 6.11 -7.18 5.51
N ALA A 67 6.56 -7.41 6.74
CA ALA A 67 6.75 -8.75 7.27
C ALA A 67 5.44 -9.55 7.31
N ARG A 68 4.35 -8.97 7.84
CA ARG A 68 3.03 -9.63 7.92
C ARG A 68 2.46 -9.93 6.54
N ILE A 69 2.51 -8.98 5.61
CA ILE A 69 1.99 -9.17 4.24
C ILE A 69 2.81 -10.23 3.50
N LYS A 70 4.14 -10.24 3.67
CA LYS A 70 5.01 -11.24 3.04
C LYS A 70 4.71 -12.64 3.58
N ALA A 71 4.57 -12.79 4.90
CA ALA A 71 4.22 -14.07 5.52
C ALA A 71 2.88 -14.60 5.00
N GLU A 72 1.86 -13.73 4.92
CA GLU A 72 0.54 -14.09 4.39
C GLU A 72 0.55 -14.42 2.90
N ALA A 73 1.36 -13.73 2.10
CA ALA A 73 1.54 -14.08 0.69
C ALA A 73 2.12 -15.49 0.55
N VAL A 74 3.16 -15.81 1.33
CA VAL A 74 3.81 -17.13 1.32
C VAL A 74 2.84 -18.22 1.80
N ALA A 75 2.09 -17.99 2.88
CA ALA A 75 1.11 -18.93 3.40
C ALA A 75 0.01 -19.28 2.37
N ARG A 76 -0.27 -18.36 1.44
CA ARG A 76 -1.23 -18.53 0.35
C ARG A 76 -0.61 -19.07 -0.95
N GLY A 77 0.66 -19.45 -0.94
CA GLY A 77 1.39 -19.93 -2.12
C GLY A 77 1.69 -18.83 -3.15
N LEU A 78 1.64 -17.55 -2.77
CA LEU A 78 1.87 -16.42 -3.66
C LEU A 78 3.34 -15.99 -3.59
N ASN A 79 4.05 -16.10 -4.70
CA ASN A 79 5.41 -15.55 -4.84
C ASN A 79 5.35 -14.08 -5.28
N ILE A 80 5.24 -13.18 -4.30
CA ILE A 80 5.13 -11.73 -4.56
C ILE A 80 6.48 -11.05 -4.36
N LYS A 81 6.93 -10.29 -5.37
CA LYS A 81 8.15 -9.48 -5.27
C LYS A 81 8.04 -8.43 -4.15
N SER A 82 9.12 -8.21 -3.41
CA SER A 82 9.19 -7.20 -2.34
C SER A 82 8.77 -5.80 -2.77
N SER A 83 9.08 -5.40 -4.01
CA SER A 83 8.65 -4.12 -4.58
C SER A 83 7.12 -4.00 -4.69
N LEU A 84 6.43 -5.10 -5.01
CA LEU A 84 4.96 -5.14 -5.09
C LEU A 84 4.31 -5.10 -3.70
N ILE A 85 4.94 -5.70 -2.69
CA ILE A 85 4.48 -5.61 -1.29
C ILE A 85 4.58 -4.17 -0.80
N ASN A 86 5.71 -3.51 -1.04
CA ASN A 86 5.88 -2.09 -0.71
C ASN A 86 4.85 -1.21 -1.41
N LEU A 87 4.61 -1.45 -2.69
CA LEU A 87 3.57 -0.77 -3.45
C LEU A 87 2.18 -1.00 -2.84
N ALA A 88 1.83 -2.22 -2.48
CA ALA A 88 0.54 -2.53 -1.88
C ALA A 88 0.33 -1.80 -0.54
N ILE A 89 1.37 -1.73 0.30
CA ILE A 89 1.35 -0.96 1.56
C ILE A 89 1.13 0.53 1.28
N GLU A 90 1.86 1.11 0.33
CA GLU A 90 1.72 2.52 -0.04
C GLU A 90 0.30 2.83 -0.54
N MET A 91 -0.25 1.97 -1.38
CA MET A 91 -1.61 2.11 -1.89
C MET A 91 -2.66 1.95 -0.78
N ALA A 92 -2.44 1.06 0.19
CA ALA A 92 -3.33 0.87 1.33
C ALA A 92 -3.36 2.11 2.22
N VAL A 93 -2.19 2.68 2.52
CA VAL A 93 -2.07 3.95 3.26
C VAL A 93 -2.80 5.08 2.51
N LEU A 94 -2.64 5.18 1.19
CA LEU A 94 -3.35 6.19 0.40
C LEU A 94 -4.86 6.01 0.40
N ARG A 95 -5.34 4.76 0.33
CA ARG A 95 -6.76 4.45 0.36
C ARG A 95 -7.40 4.80 1.70
N LEU A 96 -6.74 4.47 2.81
CA LEU A 96 -7.22 4.81 4.16
C LEU A 96 -7.30 6.34 4.36
N LYS A 97 -6.43 7.11 3.72
CA LYS A 97 -6.47 8.58 3.75
C LYS A 97 -7.62 9.19 2.97
N ASN A 98 -7.93 8.63 1.79
CA ASN A 98 -9.05 9.11 0.96
C ASN A 98 -10.43 8.72 1.53
N LEU A 99 -10.49 7.86 2.56
CA LEU A 99 -11.71 7.58 3.32
C LEU A 99 -11.87 8.48 4.55
N ALA A 100 -10.79 9.15 4.98
CA ALA A 100 -10.75 9.98 6.19
C ALA A 100 -10.82 11.50 5.88
N GLY A 101 -11.13 11.86 4.63
CA GLY A 101 -11.40 13.22 4.17
C GLY A 101 -12.53 13.20 3.17
#